data_AF-A0A1V9FMA8-F1
#
_entry.id   AF-A0A1V9FMA8-F1
#
_cell.length_a   1.000
_cell.length_b   1.000
_cell.length_c   1.000
_cell.angle_alpha   90.00
_cell.angle_beta   90.00
_cell.angle_gamma   90.00
#
_symmetry.space_group_name_H-M   'P 1'
#
loop_
_entity.id
_entity.type
_entity.pdbx_description
1 polymer ?
#
loop_
_entity_poly.entity_id
_entity_poly.type
_entity_poly.pdbx_seq_one_letter_code
_entity_poly.pdbx_strand_id
1 'polypeptide(L)'
;MGVKDKIMVYGENASERVKVIPIEKELQARFCLDDTIVLQLASLVIKIEEYYSSILEKYTPMDIEWAIDGLSKELFIVQARPGISHSEKNSNKIVSTENMVASGL
;
A
#
# COMPACT_ATOMS: atom_id res chain seq x y z
N MET A 1 -8.86 -5.61 -15.05
CA MET A 1 -7.57 -4.92 -14.81
C MET A 1 -7.82 -3.42 -14.81
N GLY A 2 -7.15 -2.64 -13.95
CA GLY A 2 -7.28 -1.19 -13.92
C GLY A 2 -6.71 -0.53 -15.18
N VAL A 3 -7.36 0.53 -15.67
CA VAL A 3 -7.05 1.16 -16.97
C VAL A 3 -5.72 1.95 -16.94
N LYS A 4 -5.24 2.33 -15.74
CA LYS A 4 -4.00 3.10 -15.49
C LYS A 4 -3.91 4.35 -16.38
N ASP A 5 -5.03 4.99 -16.70
CA ASP A 5 -5.08 6.11 -17.65
C ASP A 5 -4.69 7.46 -17.03
N LYS A 6 -4.56 7.51 -15.70
CA LYS A 6 -4.18 8.71 -14.94
C LYS A 6 -3.20 8.38 -13.81
N ILE A 7 -2.30 9.33 -13.52
CA ILE A 7 -1.37 9.30 -12.39
C ILE A 7 -1.40 10.62 -11.64
N MET A 8 -1.16 10.56 -10.33
CA MET A 8 -0.97 11.74 -9.49
C MET A 8 0.52 12.04 -9.35
N VAL A 9 0.93 13.28 -9.63
CA VAL A 9 2.32 13.74 -9.53
C VAL A 9 2.38 15.01 -8.66
N TYR A 10 3.56 15.38 -8.19
CA TYR A 10 3.75 16.64 -7.48
C TYR A 10 3.40 17.84 -8.40
N GLY A 11 2.69 18.81 -7.83
CA GLY A 11 2.46 20.08 -8.51
C GLY A 11 3.64 21.02 -8.33
N GLU A 12 3.77 21.99 -9.24
CA GLU A 12 4.92 22.91 -9.30
C GLU A 12 4.69 24.17 -8.45
N ASN A 13 3.45 24.42 -8.00
CA ASN A 13 3.05 25.64 -7.32
C ASN A 13 2.60 25.36 -5.88
N ALA A 14 2.85 26.29 -4.96
CA ALA A 14 2.48 26.13 -3.54
C ALA A 14 0.97 25.91 -3.30
N SER A 15 0.12 26.41 -4.19
CA SER A 15 -1.33 26.26 -4.13
C SER A 15 -1.85 24.90 -4.62
N GLU A 16 -1.02 24.14 -5.35
CA GLU A 16 -1.37 22.84 -5.91
C GLU A 16 -0.25 21.84 -5.59
N ARG A 17 -0.36 21.15 -4.46
CA ARG A 17 0.68 20.21 -4.01
C ARG A 17 0.80 18.98 -4.89
N VAL A 18 -0.31 18.57 -5.51
CA VAL A 18 -0.38 17.42 -6.42
C VAL A 18 -1.31 17.73 -7.59
N LYS A 19 -1.01 17.17 -8.75
CA LYS A 19 -1.82 17.25 -9.97
C LYS A 19 -2.06 15.85 -10.54
N VAL A 20 -3.22 15.63 -11.17
CA VAL A 20 -3.54 14.38 -11.85
C VAL A 20 -3.36 14.58 -13.36
N ILE A 21 -2.51 13.77 -13.98
CA ILE A 21 -2.18 13.86 -15.41
C ILE A 21 -2.49 12.55 -16.13
N PRO A 22 -2.80 12.58 -17.44
CA PRO A 22 -2.97 11.35 -18.22
C PRO A 22 -1.64 10.59 -18.36
N ILE A 23 -1.72 9.26 -18.44
CA ILE A 23 -0.56 8.39 -18.71
C ILE A 23 -0.51 8.04 -20.20
N GLU A 24 0.69 7.98 -20.79
CA GLU A 24 0.92 7.49 -22.15
C GLU A 24 0.47 6.02 -22.33
N LYS A 25 0.02 5.66 -23.53
CA LYS A 25 -0.56 4.32 -23.80
C LYS A 25 0.45 3.20 -23.60
N GLU A 26 1.72 3.46 -23.88
CA GLU A 26 2.83 2.53 -23.73
C GLU A 26 3.07 2.19 -22.26
N LEU A 27 2.96 3.17 -21.36
CA LEU A 27 3.10 2.97 -19.91
C LEU A 27 1.87 2.27 -19.31
N GLN A 28 0.67 2.52 -19.85
CA GLN A 28 -0.55 1.79 -19.47
C GLN A 28 -0.41 0.27 -19.71
N ALA A 29 0.30 -0.13 -20.76
CA ALA A 29 0.53 -1.53 -21.10
C ALA A 29 1.61 -2.21 -20.22
N ARG A 30 2.44 -1.43 -19.51
CA ARG A 30 3.52 -1.97 -18.67
C ARG A 30 3.03 -2.27 -17.24
N PHE A 31 3.68 -3.21 -16.58
CA PHE A 31 3.52 -3.39 -15.14
C PHE A 31 4.18 -2.24 -14.39
N CYS A 32 3.55 -1.80 -13.31
CA CYS A 32 4.08 -0.73 -12.46
C CYS A 32 5.11 -1.26 -11.43
N LEU A 33 5.26 -2.58 -11.34
CA LEU A 33 6.18 -3.27 -10.45
C LEU A 33 6.95 -4.32 -11.23
N ASP A 34 8.18 -4.56 -10.83
CA ASP A 34 8.94 -5.75 -11.20
C ASP A 34 8.63 -6.93 -10.26
N ASP A 35 8.96 -8.14 -10.70
CA ASP A 35 8.68 -9.37 -9.96
C ASP A 35 9.39 -9.41 -8.60
N THR A 36 10.56 -8.79 -8.48
CA THR A 36 11.33 -8.82 -7.23
C THR A 36 10.66 -8.01 -6.14
N ILE A 37 10.13 -6.83 -6.50
CA ILE A 37 9.35 -5.99 -5.58
C ILE A 37 8.02 -6.65 -5.25
N VAL A 38 7.37 -7.32 -6.21
CA VAL A 38 6.12 -8.06 -5.94
C VAL A 38 6.34 -9.15 -4.89
N LEU A 39 7.41 -9.93 -5.00
CA LEU A 39 7.74 -10.97 -4.03
C LEU A 39 8.11 -10.39 -2.66
N GLN A 40 8.87 -9.30 -2.63
CA GLN A 40 9.21 -8.60 -1.39
C GLN A 40 7.96 -8.07 -0.69
N LEU A 41 7.08 -7.40 -1.43
CA LEU A 41 5.81 -6.88 -0.91
C LEU A 41 4.92 -8.01 -0.39
N ALA A 42 4.79 -9.11 -1.12
CA ALA A 42 4.00 -10.26 -0.68
C ALA A 42 4.52 -10.84 0.65
N SER A 43 5.84 -10.96 0.80
CA SER A 43 6.46 -11.42 2.06
C SER A 43 6.16 -10.47 3.23
N LEU A 44 6.23 -9.16 3.01
CA LEU A 44 5.88 -8.16 4.02
C LEU A 44 4.39 -8.22 4.40
N VAL A 45 3.50 -8.34 3.41
CA VAL A 45 2.04 -8.44 3.62
C VAL A 45 1.70 -9.65 4.48
N ILE A 46 2.27 -10.82 4.19
CA ILE A 46 2.04 -12.04 4.97
C ILE A 46 2.50 -11.84 6.43
N LYS A 47 3.70 -11.29 6.64
CA LYS A 47 4.22 -11.03 7.99
C LYS A 47 3.33 -10.08 8.79
N ILE A 48 2.81 -9.03 8.15
CA ILE A 48 1.89 -8.08 8.79
C ILE A 48 0.58 -8.77 9.16
N GLU A 49 0.01 -9.57 8.26
CA GLU A 49 -1.23 -10.32 8.51
C GLU A 49 -1.07 -11.34 9.64
N GLU A 50 0.03 -12.10 9.67
CA GLU A 50 0.37 -13.05 10.74
C GLU A 50 0.52 -12.33 12.09
N TYR A 51 1.22 -11.19 12.10
CA TYR A 51 1.42 -10.39 13.31
C TYR A 51 0.09 -9.93 13.91
N TYR A 52 -0.79 -9.29 13.12
CA TYR A 52 -2.09 -8.84 13.63
C TYR A 52 -3.04 -9.99 13.95
N SER A 53 -2.99 -11.09 13.19
CA SER A 53 -3.78 -12.28 13.49
C SER A 53 -3.37 -12.91 14.82
N SER A 54 -2.09 -12.88 15.16
CA SER A 54 -1.58 -13.38 16.44
C SER A 54 -2.00 -12.51 17.62
N ILE A 55 -1.94 -11.17 17.47
CA ILE A 55 -2.31 -10.21 18.52
C ILE A 55 -3.82 -10.25 18.82
N LEU A 56 -4.65 -10.42 17.78
CA LEU A 56 -6.09 -10.44 17.92
C LEU A 56 -6.66 -11.86 18.14
N GLU A 57 -5.77 -12.86 18.20
CA GLU A 57 -6.10 -14.30 18.36
C GLU A 57 -7.17 -14.78 17.38
N LYS A 58 -7.22 -14.18 16.18
CA LYS A 58 -8.16 -14.49 15.12
C LYS A 58 -7.56 -14.11 13.79
N TYR A 59 -7.89 -14.87 12.75
CA TYR A 59 -7.53 -14.49 11.39
C TYR A 59 -8.02 -13.08 11.08
N THR A 60 -7.09 -12.18 10.81
CA THR A 60 -7.34 -10.77 10.58
C THR A 60 -6.71 -10.35 9.27
N PRO A 61 -7.46 -10.38 8.15
CA PRO A 61 -6.94 -9.91 6.88
C PRO A 61 -6.58 -8.43 6.98
N MET A 62 -5.53 -8.01 6.29
CA MET A 62 -5.00 -6.64 6.37
C MET A 62 -5.14 -5.91 5.03
N ASP A 63 -5.65 -4.68 5.08
CA ASP A 63 -5.60 -3.68 4.02
C ASP A 63 -4.31 -2.87 4.18
N ILE A 64 -3.44 -2.92 3.16
CA ILE A 64 -2.06 -2.43 3.23
C ILE A 64 -1.82 -1.43 2.11
N GLU A 65 -1.46 -0.21 2.49
CA GLU A 65 -1.00 0.84 1.60
C GLU A 65 0.54 0.88 1.64
N TRP A 66 1.15 0.87 0.46
CA TRP A 66 2.60 0.80 0.29
C TRP A 66 3.04 1.82 -0.77
N ALA A 67 4.32 2.18 -0.74
CA ALA A 67 4.94 3.08 -1.70
C ALA A 67 6.37 2.64 -2.00
N ILE A 68 6.86 2.95 -3.21
CA ILE A 68 8.29 2.88 -3.54
C ILE A 68 8.79 4.31 -3.59
N ASP A 69 9.87 4.60 -2.86
CA ASP A 69 10.46 5.92 -2.91
C ASP A 69 11.10 6.21 -4.27
N GLY A 70 10.85 7.40 -4.79
CA GLY A 70 11.33 7.81 -6.11
C GLY A 70 12.86 7.96 -6.18
N LEU A 71 13.52 8.23 -5.06
CA LEU A 71 14.95 8.51 -4.97
C LEU A 71 15.73 7.27 -4.54
N SER A 72 15.39 6.65 -3.41
CA SER A 72 16.08 5.47 -2.87
C SER A 72 15.68 4.17 -3.58
N LYS A 73 14.52 4.14 -4.24
CA LYS A 73 13.91 2.93 -4.83
C LYS A 73 13.54 1.85 -3.80
N GLU A 74 13.47 2.21 -2.53
CA GLU A 74 13.10 1.29 -1.46
C GLU A 74 11.58 1.19 -1.32
N LEU A 75 11.10 0.00 -0.92
CA LEU A 75 9.70 -0.28 -0.64
C LEU A 75 9.36 0.06 0.81
N PHE A 76 8.28 0.81 1.01
CA PHE A 76 7.76 1.21 2.32
C PHE A 76 6.31 0.80 2.48
N ILE A 77 5.95 0.38 3.69
CA ILE A 77 4.56 0.25 4.12
C ILE A 77 4.15 1.60 4.73
N VAL A 78 3.17 2.25 4.12
CA VAL A 78 2.67 3.58 4.53
C VAL A 78 1.54 3.42 5.54
N GLN A 79 0.70 2.40 5.35
CA GLN A 79 -0.41 2.10 6.25
C GLN A 79 -0.74 0.61 6.24
N ALA A 80 -1.13 0.08 7.40
CA ALA A 80 -1.74 -1.23 7.53
C ALA A 80 -2.96 -1.13 8.44
N ARG A 81 -4.11 -1.63 7.98
CA ARG A 81 -5.37 -1.62 8.73
C ARG A 81 -6.04 -2.98 8.63
N PRO A 82 -6.68 -3.50 9.69
CA PRO A 82 -7.56 -4.66 9.55
C PRO A 82 -8.60 -4.40 8.45
N GLY A 83 -8.59 -5.24 7.43
CA GLY A 83 -9.57 -5.22 6.35
C GLY A 83 -10.94 -5.60 6.89
N ILE A 84 -11.97 -4.83 6.54
CA ILE A 84 -13.34 -5.18 6.90
C ILE A 84 -13.82 -6.20 5.88
N SER A 85 -13.84 -7.49 6.27
CA SER A 85 -14.66 -8.45 5.55
C SER A 85 -16.11 -7.96 5.63
N HIS A 86 -16.71 -7.68 4.47
CA HIS A 86 -18.13 -7.29 4.37
C HIS A 86 -19.10 -8.41 4.83
N SER A 87 -18.60 -9.51 5.41
CA SER A 87 -19.40 -10.63 5.88
C SER A 87 -19.90 -10.49 7.32
N GLU A 88 -19.34 -9.60 8.15
CA GLU A 88 -19.86 -9.39 9.51
C GLU A 88 -20.13 -7.91 9.82
N LYS A 89 -21.42 -7.57 9.85
CA LYS A 89 -21.95 -6.36 10.46
C LYS A 89 -21.65 -6.38 11.96
N ASN A 90 -20.45 -6.01 12.40
CA ASN A 90 -20.25 -5.60 13.79
C ASN A 90 -19.20 -4.50 13.92
N SER A 91 -19.60 -3.52 14.73
CA SER A 91 -19.14 -2.14 14.83
C SER A 91 -17.69 -1.93 15.27
N ASN A 92 -17.03 -0.97 14.62
CA ASN A 92 -16.01 -0.05 15.12
C ASN A 92 -15.03 -0.57 16.19
N LYS A 93 -13.85 -0.99 15.75
CA LYS A 93 -12.60 -0.78 16.51
C LYS A 93 -11.53 -0.21 15.59
N ILE A 94 -11.20 1.06 15.82
CA ILE A 94 -10.01 1.69 15.25
C ILE A 94 -8.86 1.25 16.16
N VAL A 95 -7.94 0.44 15.64
CA VAL A 95 -6.68 0.13 16.31
C VAL A 95 -5.62 1.09 15.76
N SER A 96 -4.87 1.71 16.66
CA SER A 96 -3.90 2.78 16.44
C SER A 96 -2.78 2.41 15.46
N THR A 97 -2.34 3.41 14.68
CA THR A 97 -1.20 3.37 13.76
C THR A 97 0.12 3.24 14.52
N GLU A 98 0.86 2.15 14.29
CA GLU A 98 2.30 2.08 14.60
C GLU A 98 3.08 2.25 13.30
N ASN A 99 3.94 3.27 13.23
CA ASN A 99 4.86 3.46 12.12
C ASN A 99 5.93 2.36 12.18
N MET A 100 5.78 1.29 11.42
CA MET A 100 6.85 0.32 11.20
C MET A 100 7.85 0.94 10.21
N VAL A 101 8.90 1.58 10.73
CA VAL A 101 10.09 1.88 9.92
C VAL A 101 10.74 0.52 9.64
N ALA A 102 10.73 0.09 8.38
CA ALA A 102 11.42 -1.10 7.90
C ALA A 102 12.94 -0.90 7.90
N SER A 103 13.50 -0.61 9.07
CA SER A 103 14.94 -0.62 9.32
C SER A 103 15.28 -1.91 10.05
N GLY A 104 15.48 -2.98 9.27
CA GLY A 104 16.02 -4.25 9.75
C GLY A 104 15.09 -5.46 9.60
N LEU A 105 14.95 -5.95 8.37
CA LEU A 105 14.70 -7.36 8.06
C LEU A 105 15.51 -7.76 6.82
#